data_AF-A0A2D7GDV8-F1
#
_entry.id   AF-A0A2D7GDV8-F1
#
_cell.length_a   1.000
_cell.length_b   1.000
_cell.length_c   1.000
_cell.angle_alpha   90.00
_cell.angle_beta   90.00
_cell.angle_gamma   90.00
#
_symmetry.space_group_name_H-M   'P 1'
#
loop_
_entity.id
_entity.type
_entity.pdbx_description
1 polymer ?
#
loop_
_entity_poly.entity_id
_entity_poly.type
_entity_poly.pdbx_seq_one_letter_code
_entity_poly.pdbx_strand_id
1 'polypeptide(L)'
;MIAGQAPGARVHQSGRPFTDPSGDRLRNWMGIGEDTFYDANRIAILPMGFCFPGYDINGSDLPPPAICSKRWRVDILAFFSNIKLTLPVGGYAQKWHLQTKERVDQVVSNWWKYQPNMLPLPHPSWRNNAWIKLNPWFEADLVPFLRQRVQEVLK
;
A
#
# COMPACT_ATOMS: atom_id res chain seq x y z
N MET A 1 4.02 8.39 -0.58
CA MET A 1 3.69 7.60 0.62
C MET A 1 3.07 6.27 0.22
N ILE A 2 3.50 5.19 0.85
CA ILE A 2 2.90 3.87 0.74
C ILE A 2 2.10 3.61 2.01
N ALA A 3 0.80 3.37 1.88
CA ALA A 3 -0.09 3.08 3.01
C ALA A 3 -0.55 1.62 2.96
N GLY A 4 0.13 0.74 3.69
CA GLY A 4 -0.23 -0.67 3.82
C GLY A 4 -1.27 -0.96 4.91
N GLN A 5 -1.60 -2.24 5.13
CA GLN A 5 -2.50 -2.67 6.20
C GLN A 5 -1.81 -2.65 7.57
N ALA A 6 -1.01 -3.66 7.87
CA ALA A 6 -0.24 -3.82 9.10
C ALA A 6 0.98 -4.70 8.77
N PRO A 7 2.06 -4.65 9.56
CA PRO A 7 3.17 -5.58 9.36
C PRO A 7 2.74 -7.02 9.68
N GLY A 8 3.14 -7.98 8.84
CA GLY A 8 3.08 -9.40 9.19
C GLY A 8 4.15 -9.77 10.21
N ALA A 9 4.10 -10.99 10.78
CA ALA A 9 4.99 -11.39 11.88
C ALA A 9 6.50 -11.22 11.55
N ARG A 10 6.94 -11.64 10.36
CA ARG A 10 8.34 -11.51 9.92
C ARG A 10 8.78 -10.05 9.78
N VAL A 11 7.91 -9.21 9.22
CA VAL A 11 8.16 -7.76 9.04
C VAL A 11 8.20 -7.06 10.40
N HIS A 12 7.36 -7.48 11.34
CA HIS A 12 7.40 -6.96 12.69
C HIS A 12 8.71 -7.30 13.41
N GLN A 13 9.22 -8.52 13.22
CA GLN A 13 10.52 -8.93 13.76
C GLN A 13 11.71 -8.22 13.09
N SER A 14 11.65 -8.00 11.77
CA SER A 14 12.72 -7.29 11.05
C SER A 14 12.73 -5.79 11.31
N GLY A 15 11.62 -5.22 11.76
CA GLY A 15 11.44 -3.79 11.96
C GLY A 15 11.40 -2.96 10.68
N ARG A 16 11.51 -3.60 9.50
CA ARG A 16 11.60 -2.92 8.20
C ARG A 16 10.40 -3.36 7.32
N PRO A 17 9.46 -2.44 7.02
CA PRO A 17 8.27 -2.75 6.21
C PRO A 17 8.63 -3.32 4.83
N PHE A 18 7.88 -4.30 4.32
CA PHE A 18 8.08 -4.84 2.96
C PHE A 18 9.45 -5.50 2.69
N THR A 19 10.06 -6.12 3.70
CA THR A 19 11.23 -7.02 3.55
C THR A 19 10.85 -8.47 3.20
N ASP A 20 9.71 -8.65 2.53
CA ASP A 20 9.19 -9.96 2.13
C ASP A 20 8.87 -9.96 0.62
N PRO A 21 8.49 -11.10 0.00
CA PRO A 21 8.19 -11.17 -1.42
C PRO A 21 7.06 -10.23 -1.89
N SER A 22 6.16 -9.81 -1.00
CA SER A 22 5.14 -8.81 -1.34
C SER A 22 5.78 -7.45 -1.54
N GLY A 23 6.84 -7.14 -0.79
CA GLY A 23 7.67 -5.96 -1.00
C GLY A 23 8.43 -5.96 -2.33
N ASP A 24 9.02 -7.10 -2.71
CA ASP A 24 9.69 -7.25 -4.01
C ASP A 24 8.73 -6.95 -5.17
N ARG A 25 7.52 -7.52 -5.08
CA ARG A 25 6.48 -7.28 -6.08
C ARG A 25 6.03 -5.83 -6.11
N LEU A 26 5.86 -5.18 -4.94
CA LEU A 26 5.49 -3.77 -4.88
C LEU A 26 6.55 -2.88 -5.54
N ARG A 27 7.83 -3.11 -5.24
CA ARG A 27 8.96 -2.42 -5.90
C ARG A 27 8.94 -2.61 -7.41
N ASN A 28 8.67 -3.84 -7.87
CA ASN A 28 8.53 -4.13 -9.30
C ASN A 28 7.37 -3.35 -9.94
N TRP A 29 6.19 -3.31 -9.32
CA TRP A 29 5.07 -2.50 -9.80
C TRP A 29 5.40 -1.03 -9.86
N MET A 30 6.08 -0.50 -8.84
CA MET A 30 6.51 0.90 -8.79
C MET A 30 7.63 1.22 -9.80
N GLY A 31 8.37 0.21 -10.28
CA GLY A 31 9.49 0.39 -11.20
C GLY A 31 10.70 1.04 -10.53
N ILE A 32 10.95 0.75 -9.25
CA ILE A 32 12.08 1.28 -8.47
C ILE A 32 12.84 0.18 -7.75
N GLY A 33 14.13 0.43 -7.47
CA GLY A 33 15.00 -0.46 -6.71
C GLY A 33 14.79 -0.36 -5.19
N GLU A 34 15.49 -1.23 -4.45
CA GLU A 34 15.44 -1.27 -2.99
C GLU A 34 15.92 0.04 -2.34
N ASP A 35 17.07 0.57 -2.78
CA ASP A 35 17.67 1.78 -2.20
C ASP A 35 16.71 2.97 -2.25
N THR A 36 16.07 3.20 -3.41
CA THR A 36 15.05 4.23 -3.57
C THR A 36 13.82 3.96 -2.70
N PHE A 37 13.36 2.70 -2.64
CA PHE A 37 12.17 2.31 -1.87
C PHE A 37 12.32 2.60 -0.38
N TYR A 38 13.53 2.47 0.16
CA TYR A 38 13.83 2.67 1.57
C TYR A 38 14.52 4.00 1.90
N ASP A 39 14.72 4.89 0.93
CA ASP A 39 15.14 6.26 1.17
C ASP A 39 14.01 7.06 1.83
N ALA A 40 14.10 7.24 3.16
CA ALA A 40 13.09 7.92 3.96
C ALA A 40 12.91 9.41 3.60
N ASN A 41 13.87 10.02 2.88
CA ASN A 41 13.73 11.39 2.38
C ASN A 41 12.83 11.45 1.14
N ARG A 42 12.60 10.32 0.45
CA ARG A 42 11.82 10.22 -0.77
C ARG A 42 10.49 9.50 -0.56
N ILE A 43 10.49 8.42 0.23
CA ILE A 43 9.34 7.53 0.37
C ILE A 43 9.01 7.31 1.85
N ALA A 44 7.85 7.81 2.25
CA ALA A 44 7.22 7.46 3.52
C ALA A 44 6.45 6.13 3.39
N ILE A 45 6.68 5.19 4.32
CA ILE A 45 5.89 3.96 4.45
C ILE A 45 5.12 4.03 5.77
N LEU A 46 3.79 4.15 5.68
CA LEU A 46 2.91 4.33 6.85
C LEU A 46 1.71 3.37 6.81
N PRO A 47 1.82 2.17 7.42
CA PRO A 47 0.72 1.23 7.48
C PRO A 47 -0.45 1.76 8.33
N MET A 48 -1.63 1.13 8.21
CA MET A 48 -2.81 1.44 9.05
C MET A 48 -2.65 0.95 10.50
N GLY A 49 -1.98 -0.18 10.69
CA GLY A 49 -1.59 -0.74 11.98
C GLY A 49 -0.07 -0.77 12.14
N PHE A 50 0.42 -0.45 13.34
CA PHE A 50 1.86 -0.29 13.61
C PHE A 50 2.52 -1.51 14.27
N CYS A 51 1.73 -2.53 14.61
CA CYS A 51 2.21 -3.79 15.17
C CYS A 51 1.58 -4.97 14.42
N PHE A 52 2.22 -6.14 14.54
CA PHE A 52 1.64 -7.37 14.05
C PHE A 52 0.36 -7.67 14.84
N PRO A 53 -0.81 -7.77 14.19
CA PRO A 53 -2.08 -7.86 14.92
C PRO A 53 -2.39 -9.28 15.43
N GLY A 54 -1.55 -10.27 15.10
CA GLY A 54 -1.80 -11.68 15.38
C GLY A 54 -2.41 -12.41 14.18
N TYR A 55 -2.56 -13.73 14.32
CA TYR A 55 -3.22 -14.58 13.32
C TYR A 55 -4.65 -14.90 13.76
N ASP A 56 -5.56 -15.01 12.79
CA ASP A 56 -6.85 -15.67 12.98
C ASP A 56 -6.70 -17.20 13.05
N ILE A 57 -7.82 -17.89 13.30
CA ILE A 57 -7.84 -19.36 13.39
C ILE A 57 -7.41 -20.06 12.10
N ASN A 58 -7.46 -19.38 10.96
CA ASN A 58 -7.06 -19.89 9.65
C ASN A 58 -5.63 -19.50 9.28
N GLY A 59 -4.86 -18.89 10.20
CA GLY A 59 -3.48 -18.46 9.97
C GLY A 59 -3.35 -17.21 9.09
N SER A 60 -4.41 -16.42 8.94
CA SER A 60 -4.34 -15.12 8.25
C SER A 60 -4.13 -13.98 9.23
N ASP A 61 -3.38 -12.95 8.82
CA ASP A 61 -3.19 -11.75 9.63
C ASP A 61 -4.54 -11.13 10.00
N LEU A 62 -4.72 -10.85 11.30
CA LEU A 62 -5.85 -10.09 11.80
C LEU A 62 -5.87 -8.67 11.20
N PRO A 63 -7.02 -7.99 11.19
CA PRO A 63 -7.09 -6.63 10.65
C PRO A 63 -6.27 -5.64 11.47
N PRO A 64 -5.80 -4.52 10.86
CA PRO A 64 -5.11 -3.47 11.60
C PRO A 64 -6.00 -2.94 12.74
N PRO A 65 -5.49 -2.82 13.98
CA PRO A 65 -6.28 -2.33 15.10
C PRO A 65 -6.78 -0.91 14.85
N ALA A 66 -8.10 -0.69 14.96
CA ALA A 66 -8.70 0.61 14.67
C ALA A 66 -8.17 1.75 15.57
N ILE A 67 -7.66 1.42 16.76
CA ILE A 67 -7.01 2.41 17.64
C ILE A 67 -5.81 3.07 16.97
N CYS A 68 -5.09 2.35 16.09
CA CYS A 68 -3.90 2.89 15.42
C CYS A 68 -4.24 4.11 14.56
N SER A 69 -5.28 3.98 13.73
CA SER A 69 -5.72 5.06 12.87
C SER A 69 -6.41 6.18 13.65
N LYS A 70 -7.24 5.84 14.64
CA LYS A 70 -7.95 6.84 15.45
C LYS A 70 -7.03 7.70 16.31
N ARG A 71 -5.97 7.11 16.87
CA ARG A 71 -5.13 7.78 17.86
C ARG A 71 -3.99 8.58 17.26
N TRP A 72 -3.36 8.09 16.20
CA TRP A 72 -2.06 8.63 15.75
C TRP A 72 -2.02 9.02 14.28
N ARG A 73 -2.91 8.52 13.42
CA ARG A 73 -2.70 8.64 11.97
C ARG A 73 -2.83 10.06 11.47
N VAL A 74 -3.82 10.83 11.93
CA VAL A 74 -3.98 12.24 11.53
C VAL A 74 -2.75 13.05 11.95
N ASP A 75 -2.32 12.88 13.20
CA ASP A 75 -1.14 13.58 13.75
C ASP A 75 0.14 13.21 13.00
N ILE A 76 0.37 11.92 12.72
CA ILE A 76 1.52 11.46 11.93
C ILE A 76 1.48 12.06 10.53
N LEU A 77 0.31 12.07 9.88
CA LEU A 77 0.17 12.61 8.53
C LEU A 77 0.42 14.12 8.48
N ALA A 78 0.13 14.86 9.56
CA ALA A 78 0.40 16.29 9.65
C ALA A 78 1.91 16.62 9.63
N PHE A 79 2.79 15.68 9.97
CA PHE A 79 4.25 15.88 9.85
C PHE A 79 4.76 15.78 8.41
N PHE A 80 4.00 15.18 7.48
CA PHE A 80 4.42 15.13 6.08
C PHE A 80 3.95 16.36 5.32
N SER A 81 4.88 17.25 4.98
CA SER A 81 4.58 18.51 4.30
C SER A 81 4.47 18.40 2.77
N ASN A 82 4.93 17.29 2.16
CA ASN A 82 5.09 17.20 0.70
C ASN A 82 4.76 15.81 0.13
N ILE A 83 3.60 15.23 0.48
CA ILE A 83 3.16 13.98 -0.15
C ILE A 83 2.53 14.26 -1.52
N LYS A 84 3.29 14.00 -2.59
CA LYS A 84 2.82 14.18 -3.98
C LYS A 84 1.97 13.01 -4.51
N LEU A 85 2.19 11.81 -3.97
CA LEU A 85 1.50 10.56 -4.34
C LEU A 85 1.31 9.67 -3.12
N THR A 86 0.09 9.16 -2.92
CA THR A 86 -0.23 8.14 -1.93
C THR A 86 -0.65 6.84 -2.62
N LEU A 87 -0.12 5.71 -2.15
CA LEU A 87 -0.50 4.37 -2.60
C LEU A 87 -1.26 3.66 -1.48
N PRO A 88 -2.61 3.69 -1.44
CA PRO A 88 -3.41 2.88 -0.54
C PRO A 88 -3.36 1.40 -0.98
N VAL A 89 -2.63 0.57 -0.24
CA VAL A 89 -2.43 -0.85 -0.55
C VAL A 89 -3.36 -1.70 0.31
N GLY A 90 -4.37 -2.28 -0.33
CA GLY A 90 -5.37 -3.13 0.32
C GLY A 90 -6.52 -2.38 1.00
N GLY A 91 -7.56 -3.14 1.39
CA GLY A 91 -8.88 -2.58 1.71
C GLY A 91 -8.92 -1.61 2.89
N TYR A 92 -8.15 -1.85 3.96
CA TYR A 92 -8.16 -0.93 5.12
C TYR A 92 -7.54 0.43 4.79
N ALA A 93 -6.45 0.43 4.02
CA ALA A 93 -5.82 1.67 3.57
C ALA A 93 -6.71 2.42 2.58
N GLN A 94 -7.33 1.70 1.64
CA GLN A 94 -8.26 2.27 0.67
C GLN A 94 -9.48 2.91 1.33
N LYS A 95 -10.16 2.19 2.24
CA LYS A 95 -11.33 2.72 2.95
C LYS A 95 -11.01 3.99 3.74
N TRP A 96 -9.85 4.04 4.41
CA TRP A 96 -9.46 5.21 5.20
C TRP A 96 -9.02 6.38 4.33
N HIS A 97 -8.18 6.17 3.32
CA HIS A 97 -7.66 7.29 2.50
C HIS A 97 -8.69 7.82 1.50
N LEU A 98 -9.55 6.95 0.97
CA LEU A 98 -10.52 7.29 -0.08
C LEU A 98 -11.91 7.55 0.47
N GLN A 99 -12.12 7.41 1.78
CA GLN A 99 -13.42 7.60 2.46
C GLN A 99 -14.56 6.78 1.81
N THR A 100 -14.22 5.56 1.36
CA THR A 100 -15.14 4.66 0.65
C THR A 100 -15.48 3.42 1.48
N LYS A 101 -16.61 2.79 1.17
CA LYS A 101 -17.01 1.47 1.70
C LYS A 101 -16.88 0.36 0.65
N GLU A 102 -16.47 0.71 -0.57
CA GLU A 102 -16.30 -0.22 -1.69
C GLU A 102 -15.27 -1.31 -1.39
N ARG A 103 -15.38 -2.42 -2.13
CA ARG A 103 -14.43 -3.52 -2.07
C ARG A 103 -13.16 -3.18 -2.85
N VAL A 104 -12.06 -3.88 -2.52
CA VAL A 104 -10.75 -3.66 -3.17
C VAL A 104 -10.85 -3.79 -4.69
N ASP A 105 -11.57 -4.78 -5.20
CA ASP A 105 -11.75 -4.97 -6.63
C ASP A 105 -12.41 -3.75 -7.29
N GLN A 106 -13.50 -3.24 -6.70
CA GLN A 106 -14.21 -2.06 -7.21
C GLN A 106 -13.33 -0.80 -7.17
N VAL A 107 -12.63 -0.58 -6.07
CA VAL A 107 -11.74 0.58 -5.90
C VAL A 107 -10.60 0.55 -6.90
N VAL A 108 -9.92 -0.60 -7.05
CA VAL A 108 -8.77 -0.73 -7.96
C VAL A 108 -9.23 -0.68 -9.42
N SER A 109 -10.37 -1.29 -9.79
CA SER A 109 -10.92 -1.17 -11.16
C SER A 109 -11.30 0.27 -11.53
N ASN A 110 -11.55 1.13 -10.54
CA ASN A 110 -11.83 2.55 -10.71
C ASN A 110 -10.64 3.46 -10.33
N TRP A 111 -9.40 2.95 -10.40
CA TRP A 111 -8.20 3.67 -9.95
C TRP A 111 -8.07 5.07 -10.55
N TRP A 112 -8.50 5.26 -11.80
CA TRP A 112 -8.44 6.51 -12.55
C TRP A 112 -9.22 7.66 -11.90
N LYS A 113 -10.18 7.37 -11.00
CA LYS A 113 -10.95 8.39 -10.26
C LYS A 113 -10.11 9.11 -9.19
N TYR A 114 -9.03 8.49 -8.74
CA TYR A 114 -8.24 8.96 -7.60
C TYR A 114 -6.92 9.62 -8.02
N GLN A 115 -6.63 9.65 -9.32
CA GLN A 115 -5.45 10.29 -9.87
C GLN A 115 -5.50 11.83 -9.71
N PRO A 116 -4.35 12.52 -9.79
CA PRO A 116 -2.98 11.99 -9.88
C PRO A 116 -2.35 11.73 -8.51
N ASN A 117 -3.03 12.11 -7.41
CA ASN A 117 -2.44 12.11 -6.06
C ASN A 117 -2.63 10.79 -5.33
N MET A 118 -3.55 9.92 -5.74
CA MET A 118 -3.77 8.61 -5.14
C MET A 118 -3.91 7.51 -6.19
N LEU A 119 -3.21 6.39 -5.96
CA LEU A 119 -3.34 5.19 -6.78
C LEU A 119 -3.58 3.98 -5.88
N PRO A 120 -4.84 3.52 -5.75
CA PRO A 120 -5.14 2.35 -4.93
C PRO A 120 -4.62 1.08 -5.59
N LEU A 121 -3.99 0.22 -4.79
CA LEU A 121 -3.43 -1.06 -5.24
C LEU A 121 -4.05 -2.22 -4.45
N PRO A 122 -4.21 -3.40 -5.05
CA PRO A 122 -4.44 -4.61 -4.28
C PRO A 122 -3.19 -4.94 -3.45
N HIS A 123 -3.33 -5.82 -2.45
CA HIS A 123 -2.16 -6.26 -1.70
C HIS A 123 -1.20 -7.08 -2.60
N PRO A 124 0.12 -6.84 -2.59
CA PRO A 124 1.06 -7.53 -3.50
C PRO A 124 1.34 -9.00 -3.18
N SER A 125 0.66 -9.59 -2.18
CA SER A 125 0.80 -11.00 -1.84
C SER A 125 0.35 -11.96 -2.95
N TRP A 126 0.90 -13.17 -2.94
CA TRP A 126 0.52 -14.27 -3.85
C TRP A 126 -0.98 -14.60 -3.86
N ARG A 127 -1.71 -14.32 -2.77
CA ARG A 127 -3.17 -14.50 -2.67
C ARG A 127 -3.94 -13.72 -3.75
N ASN A 128 -3.38 -12.63 -4.28
CA ASN A 128 -3.99 -11.85 -5.36
C ASN A 128 -3.57 -12.29 -6.78
N ASN A 129 -2.77 -13.35 -6.94
CA ASN A 129 -2.34 -13.82 -8.26
C ASN A 129 -3.51 -14.22 -9.16
N ALA A 130 -4.51 -14.92 -8.62
CA ALA A 130 -5.70 -15.30 -9.39
C ALA A 130 -6.48 -14.06 -9.84
N TRP A 131 -6.66 -13.07 -8.96
CA TRP A 131 -7.32 -11.82 -9.29
C TRP A 131 -6.57 -11.05 -10.39
N ILE A 132 -5.25 -10.94 -10.30
CA ILE A 132 -4.42 -10.25 -11.31
C ILE A 132 -4.52 -10.95 -12.67
N LYS A 133 -4.47 -12.29 -12.71
CA LYS A 133 -4.66 -13.06 -13.94
C LYS A 133 -6.02 -12.83 -14.60
N LEU A 134 -7.07 -12.65 -13.81
CA LEU A 134 -8.43 -12.35 -14.29
C LEU A 134 -8.61 -10.87 -14.67
N ASN A 135 -7.68 -9.99 -14.31
CA ASN A 135 -7.75 -8.55 -14.52
C ASN A 135 -6.47 -8.04 -15.21
N PRO A 136 -6.22 -8.44 -16.48
CA PRO A 136 -4.97 -8.13 -17.18
C PRO A 136 -4.71 -6.63 -17.35
N TRP A 137 -5.76 -5.80 -17.35
CA TRP A 137 -5.67 -4.34 -17.32
C TRP A 137 -4.87 -3.80 -16.12
N PHE A 138 -4.76 -4.56 -15.03
CA PHE A 138 -3.94 -4.15 -13.88
C PHE A 138 -2.46 -4.00 -14.29
N GLU A 139 -1.92 -4.99 -15.00
CA GLU A 139 -0.52 -4.96 -15.45
C GLU A 139 -0.35 -4.20 -16.78
N ALA A 140 -1.39 -4.16 -17.62
CA ALA A 140 -1.34 -3.47 -18.91
C ALA A 140 -1.55 -1.94 -18.80
N ASP A 141 -2.36 -1.48 -17.85
CA ASP A 141 -2.77 -0.07 -17.76
C ASP A 141 -2.35 0.58 -16.44
N LEU A 142 -2.77 0.01 -15.30
CA LEU A 142 -2.53 0.62 -13.98
C LEU A 142 -1.03 0.64 -13.63
N VAL A 143 -0.32 -0.47 -13.83
CA VAL A 143 1.10 -0.58 -13.46
C VAL A 143 1.98 0.37 -14.30
N PRO A 144 1.83 0.48 -15.63
CA PRO A 144 2.55 1.48 -16.41
C PRO A 144 2.26 2.91 -15.97
N PHE A 145 0.99 3.25 -15.69
CA PHE A 145 0.63 4.56 -15.16
C PHE A 145 1.30 4.83 -13.79
N LEU A 146 1.28 3.83 -12.90
CA LEU A 146 1.94 3.92 -11.59
C LEU A 146 3.43 4.21 -11.75
N ARG A 147 4.14 3.49 -12.64
CA ARG A 147 5.57 3.70 -12.89
C ARG A 147 5.85 5.11 -13.38
N GLN A 148 5.08 5.59 -14.35
CA GLN A 148 5.21 6.96 -14.84
C GLN A 148 5.03 7.97 -13.70
N ARG A 149 3.95 7.83 -12.92
CA ARG A 149 3.63 8.73 -11.82
C ARG A 149 4.70 8.71 -10.72
N VAL A 150 5.24 7.54 -10.38
CA VAL A 150 6.34 7.38 -9.42
C VAL A 150 7.58 8.11 -9.92
N GLN A 151 7.95 7.96 -11.20
CA GLN A 151 9.10 8.66 -11.77
C GLN A 151 8.91 10.18 -11.78
N GLU A 152 7.70 10.68 -12.05
CA GLU A 152 7.41 12.12 -12.00
C GLU A 152 7.56 12.73 -10.59
N VAL A 153 7.13 12.02 -9.53
CA VAL A 153 7.20 12.57 -8.17
C VAL A 153 8.55 12.43 -7.50
N LEU A 154 9.38 11.49 -7.96
CA LEU A 154 10.73 11.24 -7.44
C LEU A 154 11.81 12.12 -8.07
N LYS A 155 11.48 12.89 -9.12
CA LYS A 155 12.27 14.02 -9.59
C LYS A 155 12.20 15.18 -8.59
#